data_AF-A0A1S3XBJ8-F1
#
_entry.id   AF-A0A1S3XBJ8-F1
#
_cell.length_a   1.000
_cell.length_b   1.000
_cell.length_c   1.000
_cell.angle_alpha   90.00
_cell.angle_beta   90.00
_cell.angle_gamma   90.00
#
_symmetry.space_group_name_H-M   'P 1'
#
loop_
_entity.id
_entity.type
_entity.pdbx_description
1 polymer ?
#
loop_
_entity_poly.entity_id
_entity_poly.type
_entity_poly.pdbx_seq_one_letter_code
_entity_poly.pdbx_strand_id
1 'polypeptide(L)'
;MEGLSMLCAGLGIIEEDDDANRIGYSKGEYCLDNLKDLLRFLRRDAPQTREVFKQVCKWNIVGKDLIPIIEYCQDDRNLLLNAVKVMVFLTMPIDPASHDIPQQIELLWGVKSSITYSDAVPVIMSLLESPLENLACEAFTEDDWKMVQLVLSLFRNVLAIQDISTQQKSGGSMTEFVFLRDRFLELLFKENVMDVILVLSQHVGGSCTYLRHDNLLLLETFYYIFMGQLPELIAKAHLKDAKVDEDSDISINSLKDIMEEEREKRKVIRQRNLGCYSQFSGTFTRFSLDGSKTLIKGNPCSVSHDPLIIAHKKHRGPAKRTVWDQGRLPATKNKILNLLYDFINQFLGGGYNVLMQSVRDDIEKEHHAIQNSDILIFFQVAQFVTSFQYHKFLNQVSNLLQLLETEKTIKFGLTCSEEYLHFEAFDQLSMISSDA
;
A
#
# COMPACT_ATOMS: atom_id res chain seq x y z
N MET A 1 33.24 14.36 -7.93
CA MET A 1 32.26 14.72 -6.87
C MET A 1 32.30 16.19 -6.51
N GLU A 2 33.46 16.88 -6.54
CA GLU A 2 33.55 18.32 -6.26
C GLU A 2 32.64 19.18 -7.15
N GLY A 3 32.59 18.90 -8.46
CA GLY A 3 31.67 19.61 -9.37
C GLY A 3 30.19 19.46 -8.99
N LEU A 4 29.77 18.28 -8.53
CA LEU A 4 28.38 18.04 -8.09
C LEU A 4 28.06 18.83 -6.81
N SER A 5 29.01 18.91 -5.88
CA SER A 5 28.86 19.65 -4.62
C SER A 5 28.69 21.14 -4.88
N MET A 6 29.48 21.71 -5.79
CA MET A 6 29.40 23.13 -6.14
C MET A 6 28.06 23.47 -6.80
N LEU A 7 27.56 22.59 -7.68
CA LEU A 7 26.25 22.77 -8.31
C LEU A 7 25.12 22.74 -7.29
N CYS A 8 25.13 21.80 -6.35
CA CYS A 8 24.11 21.70 -5.31
C CYS A 8 24.16 22.92 -4.36
N ALA A 9 25.35 23.39 -4.00
CA ALA A 9 25.51 24.60 -3.19
C ALA A 9 25.06 25.88 -3.91
N GLY A 10 25.07 25.88 -5.25
CA GLY A 10 24.63 26.99 -6.08
C GLY A 10 23.12 27.02 -6.37
N LEU A 11 22.31 26.14 -5.76
CA LEU A 11 20.86 26.12 -5.97
C LEU A 11 20.18 27.31 -5.27
N GLY A 12 20.53 27.56 -4.02
CA GLY A 12 19.94 28.64 -3.24
C GLY A 12 20.14 28.45 -1.74
N ILE A 13 19.45 29.29 -0.97
CA ILE A 13 19.53 29.32 0.49
C ILE A 13 18.11 29.44 1.03
N ILE A 14 17.79 28.65 2.04
CA ILE A 14 16.53 28.76 2.79
C ILE A 14 16.60 30.00 3.67
N GLU A 15 15.55 30.81 3.61
CA GLU A 15 15.37 31.94 4.51
C GLU A 15 14.59 31.46 5.74
N GLU A 16 15.22 31.58 6.90
CA GLU A 16 14.67 31.16 8.19
C GLU A 16 14.35 32.38 9.06
N ASP A 17 13.27 32.32 9.86
CA ASP A 17 12.98 33.33 10.88
C ASP A 17 13.87 33.15 12.12
N ASP A 18 13.71 34.07 13.07
CA ASP A 18 14.41 34.03 14.36
C ASP A 18 14.08 32.74 15.18
N ASP A 19 12.97 32.06 14.86
CA ASP A 19 12.52 30.81 15.46
C ASP A 19 12.91 29.55 14.63
N ALA A 20 13.74 29.72 13.59
CA ALA A 20 14.17 28.70 12.64
C ALA A 20 13.05 28.03 11.80
N ASN A 21 11.91 28.70 11.64
CA ASN A 21 10.89 28.32 10.67
C ASN A 21 11.27 28.84 9.29
N ARG A 22 10.96 28.05 8.25
CA ARG A 22 11.20 28.43 6.86
C ARG A 22 10.19 29.50 6.45
N ILE A 23 10.67 30.70 6.10
CA ILE A 23 9.82 31.79 5.60
C ILE A 23 9.87 31.88 4.07
N GLY A 24 10.99 31.48 3.46
CA GLY A 24 11.20 31.65 2.04
C GLY A 24 12.40 30.90 1.50
N TYR A 25 12.65 31.08 0.20
CA TYR A 25 13.80 30.50 -0.48
C TYR A 25 14.40 31.50 -1.46
N SER A 26 15.66 31.85 -1.22
CA SER A 26 16.45 32.70 -2.11
C SER A 26 17.19 31.84 -3.13
N LYS A 27 16.70 31.83 -4.38
CA LYS A 27 17.35 31.10 -5.47
C LYS A 27 18.70 31.71 -5.85
N GLY A 28 19.69 30.87 -6.12
CA GLY A 28 21.00 31.30 -6.62
C GLY A 28 20.92 31.85 -8.05
N GLU A 29 21.91 32.66 -8.43
CA GLU A 29 22.02 33.32 -9.75
C GLU A 29 21.89 32.33 -10.91
N TYR A 30 22.51 31.15 -10.79
CA TYR A 30 22.52 30.08 -11.80
C TYR A 30 21.64 28.87 -11.41
N CYS A 31 20.64 29.06 -10.55
CA CYS A 31 19.81 27.96 -10.01
C CYS A 31 19.22 27.04 -11.08
N LEU A 32 18.62 27.62 -12.14
CA LEU A 32 18.01 26.85 -13.23
C LEU A 32 19.03 26.00 -13.99
N ASP A 33 20.21 26.55 -14.27
CA ASP A 33 21.25 25.83 -14.99
C ASP A 33 21.90 24.75 -14.11
N ASN A 34 22.06 25.03 -12.81
CA ASN A 34 22.49 24.06 -11.81
C ASN A 34 21.52 22.88 -11.69
N LEU A 35 20.19 23.13 -11.72
CA LEU A 35 19.18 22.06 -11.76
C LEU A 35 19.27 21.22 -13.04
N LYS A 36 19.45 21.86 -14.20
CA LYS A 36 19.61 21.13 -15.47
C LYS A 36 20.88 20.28 -15.46
N ASP A 37 21.97 20.79 -14.89
CA ASP A 37 23.22 20.05 -14.76
C ASP A 37 23.11 18.91 -13.76
N LEU A 38 22.46 19.11 -12.61
CA LEU A 38 22.12 18.04 -11.67
C LEU A 38 21.31 16.94 -12.36
N LEU A 39 20.31 17.30 -13.16
CA LEU A 39 19.54 16.36 -13.96
C LEU A 39 20.42 15.60 -14.97
N ARG A 40 21.39 16.26 -15.61
CA ARG A 40 22.37 15.62 -16.50
C ARG A 40 23.27 14.63 -15.73
N PHE A 41 23.67 14.95 -14.51
CA PHE A 41 24.42 14.02 -13.66
C PHE A 41 23.59 12.79 -13.30
N LEU A 42 22.33 12.98 -12.89
CA LEU A 42 21.43 11.87 -12.55
C LEU A 42 21.13 10.95 -13.75
N ARG A 43 20.96 11.52 -14.95
CA ARG A 43 20.77 10.74 -16.19
C ARG A 43 21.98 9.87 -16.57
N ARG A 44 23.18 10.33 -16.22
CA ARG A 44 24.45 9.63 -16.51
C ARG A 44 24.90 8.75 -15.34
N ASP A 45 24.16 8.73 -14.24
CA ASP A 45 24.51 7.95 -13.07
C ASP A 45 24.44 6.45 -13.41
N ALA A 46 25.39 5.68 -12.89
CA ALA A 46 25.47 4.27 -13.20
C ALA A 46 24.34 3.52 -12.47
N PRO A 47 23.52 2.70 -13.17
CA PRO A 47 22.38 2.02 -12.55
C PRO A 47 22.78 1.06 -11.43
N GLN A 48 23.99 0.50 -11.52
CA GLN A 48 24.51 -0.47 -10.55
C GLN A 48 24.99 0.17 -9.24
N THR A 49 25.62 1.34 -9.28
CA THR A 49 26.21 1.98 -8.09
C THR A 49 25.37 3.13 -7.56
N ARG A 50 24.71 3.89 -8.46
CA ARG A 50 23.87 5.06 -8.16
C ARG A 50 24.56 6.07 -7.23
N GLU A 51 25.81 6.41 -7.52
CA GLU A 51 26.65 7.23 -6.64
C GLU A 51 26.18 8.68 -6.56
N VAL A 52 25.73 9.25 -7.69
CA VAL A 52 25.16 10.61 -7.72
C VAL A 52 23.89 10.64 -6.88
N PHE A 53 22.98 9.70 -7.11
CA PHE A 53 21.76 9.56 -6.32
C PHE A 53 22.04 9.44 -4.82
N LYS A 54 22.94 8.53 -4.42
CA LYS A 54 23.31 8.31 -3.02
C LYS A 54 23.83 9.61 -2.39
N GLN A 55 24.68 10.35 -3.09
CA GLN A 55 25.26 11.58 -2.55
C GLN A 55 24.24 12.72 -2.43
N VAL A 56 23.41 12.93 -3.46
CA VAL A 56 22.37 13.97 -3.47
C VAL A 56 21.36 13.74 -2.34
N CYS A 57 20.99 12.48 -2.10
CA CYS A 57 20.11 12.14 -0.97
C CYS A 57 20.80 12.35 0.38
N LYS A 58 22.09 11.98 0.53
CA LYS A 58 22.87 12.23 1.77
C LYS A 58 22.97 13.72 2.13
N TRP A 59 23.03 14.60 1.13
CA TRP A 59 23.02 16.04 1.35
C TRP A 59 21.64 16.62 1.66
N ASN A 60 20.58 15.81 1.55
CA ASN A 60 19.19 16.18 1.69
C ASN A 60 18.77 17.33 0.74
N ILE A 61 19.23 17.28 -0.52
CA ILE A 61 18.89 18.30 -1.53
C ILE A 61 17.38 18.37 -1.78
N VAL A 62 16.66 17.25 -1.62
CA VAL A 62 15.19 17.23 -1.73
C VAL A 62 14.56 18.15 -0.68
N GLY A 63 14.89 17.96 0.59
CA GLY A 63 14.31 18.75 1.69
C GLY A 63 14.88 20.16 1.83
N LYS A 64 16.10 20.40 1.35
CA LYS A 64 16.79 21.69 1.47
C LYS A 64 16.55 22.64 0.29
N ASP A 65 16.45 22.10 -0.91
CA ASP A 65 16.41 22.90 -2.13
C ASP A 65 15.19 22.58 -2.99
N LEU A 66 14.95 21.32 -3.35
CA LEU A 66 13.89 21.00 -4.32
C LEU A 66 12.49 21.34 -3.79
N ILE A 67 12.16 20.93 -2.56
CA ILE A 67 10.88 21.26 -1.93
C ILE A 67 10.70 22.77 -1.79
N PRO A 68 11.65 23.53 -1.22
CA PRO A 68 11.55 24.99 -1.16
C PRO A 68 11.45 25.67 -2.53
N ILE A 69 12.15 25.19 -3.56
CA ILE A 69 12.03 25.71 -4.93
C ILE A 69 10.59 25.51 -5.44
N ILE A 70 9.97 24.36 -5.15
CA ILE A 70 8.60 24.10 -5.55
C ILE A 70 7.63 24.99 -4.79
N GLU A 71 7.80 25.11 -3.48
CA GLU A 71 6.88 25.86 -2.60
C GLU A 71 6.96 27.37 -2.82
N TYR A 72 8.15 27.95 -2.95
CA TYR A 72 8.36 29.40 -2.93
C TYR A 72 8.65 30.03 -4.31
N CYS A 73 9.13 29.26 -5.29
CA CYS A 73 9.49 29.79 -6.61
C CYS A 73 8.45 29.48 -7.71
N GLN A 74 7.16 29.54 -7.37
CA GLN A 74 6.05 29.12 -8.25
C GLN A 74 5.91 29.98 -9.52
N ASP A 75 6.33 31.24 -9.48
CA ASP A 75 6.26 32.18 -10.61
C ASP A 75 7.09 31.69 -11.83
N ASP A 76 8.18 30.98 -11.58
CA ASP A 76 9.06 30.46 -12.62
C ASP A 76 8.70 29.01 -12.94
N ARG A 77 7.72 28.83 -13.84
CA ARG A 77 7.27 27.51 -14.30
C ARG A 77 8.42 26.64 -14.82
N ASN A 78 9.43 27.23 -15.46
CA ASN A 78 10.57 26.46 -15.98
C ASN A 78 11.42 25.90 -14.85
N LEU A 79 11.65 26.69 -13.80
CA LEU A 79 12.37 26.25 -12.61
C LEU A 79 11.61 25.13 -11.90
N LEU A 80 10.31 25.32 -11.67
CA LEU A 80 9.42 24.33 -11.08
C LEU A 80 9.45 22.99 -11.85
N LEU A 81 9.28 23.03 -13.18
CA LEU A 81 9.33 21.82 -14.01
C LEU A 81 10.68 21.10 -13.94
N ASN A 82 11.79 21.82 -13.84
CA ASN A 82 13.11 21.19 -13.69
C ASN A 82 13.31 20.60 -12.28
N ALA A 83 12.79 21.23 -11.22
CA ALA A 83 12.80 20.66 -9.88
C ALA A 83 12.00 19.36 -9.81
N VAL A 84 10.79 19.32 -10.41
CA VAL A 84 9.97 18.11 -10.54
C VAL A 84 10.69 17.01 -11.32
N LYS A 85 11.35 17.35 -12.44
CA LYS A 85 12.18 16.38 -13.19
C LYS A 85 13.30 15.79 -12.33
N VAL A 86 14.00 16.60 -11.54
CA VAL A 86 15.03 16.08 -10.63
C VAL A 86 14.43 15.14 -9.59
N MET A 87 13.29 15.49 -8.98
CA MET A 87 12.59 14.61 -8.03
C MET A 87 12.18 13.27 -8.65
N VAL A 88 11.69 13.26 -9.90
CA VAL A 88 11.37 12.02 -10.63
C VAL A 88 12.61 11.14 -10.76
N PHE A 89 13.74 11.71 -11.17
CA PHE A 89 14.99 10.96 -11.30
C PHE A 89 15.53 10.44 -9.95
N LEU A 90 15.36 11.20 -8.88
CA LEU A 90 15.75 10.77 -7.53
C LEU A 90 14.86 9.64 -7.01
N THR A 91 13.59 9.62 -7.38
CA THR A 91 12.62 8.62 -6.90
C THR A 91 12.52 7.37 -7.79
N MET A 92 13.33 7.26 -8.84
CA MET A 92 13.33 6.09 -9.72
C MET A 92 13.55 4.78 -8.93
N PRO A 93 12.80 3.71 -9.28
CA PRO A 93 12.92 2.41 -8.61
C PRO A 93 14.35 1.87 -8.68
N ILE A 94 14.73 1.09 -7.68
CA ILE A 94 16.08 0.53 -7.58
C ILE A 94 16.19 -0.67 -8.53
N ASP A 95 17.25 -0.71 -9.34
CA ASP A 95 17.58 -1.88 -10.16
C ASP A 95 17.90 -3.07 -9.23
N PRO A 96 17.25 -4.24 -9.41
CA PRO A 96 17.53 -5.42 -8.59
C PRO A 96 18.99 -5.91 -8.66
N ALA A 97 19.75 -5.54 -9.70
CA ALA A 97 21.18 -5.84 -9.82
C ALA A 97 22.08 -4.88 -9.01
N SER A 98 21.51 -3.79 -8.48
CA SER A 98 22.26 -2.69 -7.85
C SER A 98 22.97 -3.09 -6.54
N HIS A 99 24.02 -2.35 -6.21
CA HIS A 99 24.79 -2.51 -4.97
C HIS A 99 24.19 -1.69 -3.82
N ASP A 100 24.31 -2.19 -2.59
CA ASP A 100 23.82 -1.52 -1.38
C ASP A 100 22.33 -1.17 -1.39
N ILE A 101 21.49 -2.04 -1.95
CA ILE A 101 20.03 -1.90 -1.97
C ILE A 101 19.45 -1.45 -0.61
N PRO A 102 19.88 -1.99 0.56
CA PRO A 102 19.38 -1.54 1.86
C PRO A 102 19.58 -0.04 2.12
N GLN A 103 20.74 0.52 1.77
CA GLN A 103 21.03 1.94 1.95
C GLN A 103 20.21 2.79 0.99
N GLN A 104 20.04 2.34 -0.25
CA GLN A 104 19.22 3.06 -1.23
C GLN A 104 17.74 3.12 -0.82
N ILE A 105 17.21 2.02 -0.27
CA ILE A 105 15.84 1.98 0.28
C ILE A 105 15.70 3.02 1.40
N GLU A 106 16.66 3.10 2.33
CA GLU A 106 16.66 4.09 3.41
C GLU A 106 16.63 5.53 2.90
N LEU A 107 17.46 5.84 1.90
CA LEU A 107 17.50 7.16 1.27
C LEU A 107 16.17 7.50 0.58
N LEU A 108 15.56 6.54 -0.14
CA LEU A 108 14.24 6.73 -0.77
C LEU A 108 13.14 6.97 0.26
N TRP A 109 13.16 6.27 1.39
CA TRP A 109 12.22 6.55 2.49
C TRP A 109 12.40 7.96 3.07
N GLY A 110 13.64 8.46 3.14
CA GLY A 110 13.92 9.86 3.51
C GLY A 110 13.33 10.87 2.51
N VAL A 111 13.44 10.58 1.21
CA VAL A 111 12.82 11.39 0.14
C VAL A 111 11.29 11.38 0.26
N LYS A 112 10.69 10.18 0.42
CA LYS A 112 9.24 10.02 0.62
C LYS A 112 8.74 10.77 1.85
N SER A 113 9.48 10.69 2.96
CA SER A 113 9.17 11.42 4.18
C SER A 113 9.15 12.94 3.91
N SER A 114 10.21 13.46 3.29
CA SER A 114 10.32 14.88 2.97
C SER A 114 9.16 15.38 2.12
N ILE A 115 8.77 14.63 1.08
CA ILE A 115 7.62 14.97 0.20
C ILE A 115 6.30 14.92 1.00
N THR A 116 6.11 13.88 1.82
CA THR A 116 4.85 13.66 2.55
C THR A 116 4.55 14.72 3.60
N TYR A 117 5.59 15.34 4.17
CA TYR A 117 5.46 16.39 5.19
C TYR A 117 5.58 17.81 4.63
N SER A 118 5.69 17.95 3.31
CA SER A 118 5.81 19.25 2.62
C SER A 118 4.50 19.66 1.96
N ASP A 119 4.41 20.93 1.56
CA ASP A 119 3.32 21.50 0.76
C ASP A 119 3.64 21.43 -0.75
N ALA A 120 4.64 20.65 -1.15
CA ALA A 120 5.02 20.50 -2.56
C ALA A 120 3.94 19.80 -3.40
N VAL A 121 3.20 18.83 -2.85
CA VAL A 121 2.18 18.05 -3.59
C VAL A 121 1.08 18.93 -4.19
N PRO A 122 0.40 19.83 -3.46
CA PRO A 122 -0.61 20.70 -4.06
C PRO A 122 -0.02 21.60 -5.17
N VAL A 123 1.19 22.10 -5.00
CA VAL A 123 1.86 22.92 -6.04
C VAL A 123 2.21 22.11 -7.28
N ILE A 124 2.62 20.84 -7.10
CA ILE A 124 2.83 19.94 -8.23
C ILE A 124 1.51 19.64 -8.94
N MET A 125 0.41 19.52 -8.19
CA MET A 125 -0.91 19.29 -8.77
C MET A 125 -1.44 20.49 -9.56
N SER A 126 -1.10 21.73 -9.17
CA SER A 126 -1.50 22.93 -9.93
C SER A 126 -0.89 22.97 -11.34
N LEU A 127 0.22 22.25 -11.58
CA LEU A 127 0.75 22.06 -12.94
C LEU A 127 -0.26 21.35 -13.87
N LEU A 128 -1.14 20.51 -13.32
CA LEU A 128 -2.10 19.73 -14.09
C LEU A 128 -3.41 20.48 -14.39
N GLU A 129 -3.62 21.68 -13.86
CA GLU A 129 -4.86 22.45 -14.10
C GLU A 129 -5.13 22.67 -15.60
N SER A 130 -4.16 23.24 -16.33
CA SER A 130 -4.31 23.49 -17.76
C SER A 130 -4.36 22.21 -18.61
N PRO A 131 -3.50 21.19 -18.39
CA PRO A 131 -3.63 19.90 -19.06
C PRO A 131 -5.00 19.25 -18.89
N LEU A 132 -5.59 19.31 -17.69
CA LEU A 132 -6.89 18.69 -17.41
C LEU A 132 -8.06 19.47 -18.02
N GLU A 133 -7.97 20.80 -18.06
CA GLU A 133 -8.94 21.63 -18.79
C GLU A 133 -8.90 21.33 -20.29
N ASN A 134 -7.71 21.25 -20.87
CA ASN A 134 -7.53 20.90 -22.29
C ASN A 134 -8.04 19.47 -22.59
N LEU A 135 -7.89 18.54 -21.64
CA LEU A 135 -8.42 17.18 -21.76
C LEU A 135 -9.96 17.20 -21.84
N ALA A 136 -10.62 17.98 -20.99
CA ALA A 136 -12.08 18.10 -20.99
C ALA A 136 -12.62 18.79 -22.26
N CYS A 137 -11.87 19.72 -22.84
CA CYS A 137 -12.23 20.44 -24.05
C CYS A 137 -11.79 19.78 -25.36
N GLU A 138 -11.31 18.53 -25.33
CA GLU A 138 -10.76 17.80 -26.49
C GLU A 138 -9.60 18.54 -27.21
N ALA A 139 -8.93 19.46 -26.52
CA ALA A 139 -7.80 20.27 -27.02
C ALA A 139 -6.45 19.79 -26.46
N PHE A 140 -6.37 18.54 -26.00
CA PHE A 140 -5.22 17.98 -25.32
C PHE A 140 -3.99 17.85 -26.23
N THR A 141 -2.89 18.50 -25.85
CA THR A 141 -1.66 18.56 -26.66
C THR A 141 -0.60 17.55 -26.21
N GLU A 142 0.45 17.38 -27.01
CA GLU A 142 1.62 16.57 -26.60
C GLU A 142 2.34 17.11 -25.36
N ASP A 143 2.35 18.44 -25.18
CA ASP A 143 3.03 19.05 -24.05
C ASP A 143 2.22 18.87 -22.76
N ASP A 144 0.89 18.92 -22.86
CA ASP A 144 -0.03 18.55 -21.78
C ASP A 144 0.19 17.09 -21.36
N TRP A 145 0.27 16.19 -22.35
CA TRP A 145 0.55 14.78 -22.13
C TRP A 145 1.88 14.57 -21.40
N LYS A 146 2.98 15.18 -21.86
CA LYS A 146 4.30 15.06 -21.21
C LYS A 146 4.28 15.61 -19.78
N MET A 147 3.47 16.63 -19.51
CA MET A 147 3.31 17.20 -18.17
C MET A 147 2.56 16.23 -17.25
N VAL A 148 1.43 15.68 -17.71
CA VAL A 148 0.68 14.63 -16.99
C VAL A 148 1.58 13.43 -16.73
N GLN A 149 2.31 12.95 -17.74
CA GLN A 149 3.24 11.82 -17.62
C GLN A 149 4.33 12.08 -16.58
N LEU A 150 4.91 13.29 -16.55
CA LEU A 150 5.93 13.68 -15.58
C LEU A 150 5.40 13.62 -14.14
N VAL A 151 4.25 14.24 -13.89
CA VAL A 151 3.63 14.30 -12.55
C VAL A 151 3.17 12.92 -12.10
N LEU A 152 2.51 12.16 -12.98
CA LEU A 152 2.08 10.80 -12.68
C LEU A 152 3.27 9.87 -12.41
N SER A 153 4.36 10.01 -13.17
CA SER A 153 5.60 9.27 -12.93
C SER A 153 6.19 9.55 -11.55
N LEU A 154 6.15 10.80 -11.07
CA LEU A 154 6.59 11.14 -9.72
C LEU A 154 5.75 10.42 -8.67
N PHE A 155 4.42 10.52 -8.75
CA PHE A 155 3.55 9.88 -7.78
C PHE A 155 3.66 8.36 -7.81
N ARG A 156 3.72 7.76 -9.01
CA ARG A 156 3.99 6.33 -9.19
C ARG A 156 5.30 5.91 -8.52
N ASN A 157 6.37 6.67 -8.73
CA ASN A 157 7.67 6.42 -8.11
C ASN A 157 7.61 6.47 -6.57
N VAL A 158 6.97 7.50 -6.00
CA VAL A 158 6.88 7.64 -4.54
C VAL A 158 5.94 6.58 -3.93
N LEU A 159 4.89 6.18 -4.65
CA LEU A 159 4.03 5.05 -4.28
C LEU A 159 4.80 3.74 -4.28
N ALA A 160 5.74 3.53 -5.21
CA ALA A 160 6.56 2.32 -5.31
C ALA A 160 7.53 2.13 -4.14
N ILE A 161 7.86 3.18 -3.39
CA ILE A 161 8.71 3.10 -2.19
C ILE A 161 7.91 2.43 -1.06
N GLN A 162 7.96 1.10 -1.02
CA GLN A 162 7.26 0.25 -0.03
C GLN A 162 8.16 -0.84 0.56
N ASP A 163 9.32 -1.10 -0.04
CA ASP A 163 10.24 -2.12 0.45
C ASP A 163 10.85 -1.71 1.79
N ILE A 164 10.92 -2.68 2.70
CA ILE A 164 11.52 -2.50 4.02
C ILE A 164 12.67 -3.48 4.14
N SER A 165 13.88 -2.95 4.35
CA SER A 165 15.08 -3.77 4.46
C SER A 165 14.99 -4.72 5.65
N THR A 166 15.59 -5.91 5.52
CA THR A 166 15.67 -6.90 6.62
C THR A 166 16.33 -6.34 7.89
N GLN A 167 17.25 -5.38 7.77
CA GLN A 167 17.86 -4.71 8.92
C GLN A 167 16.87 -3.78 9.63
N GLN A 168 16.04 -3.08 8.86
CA GLN A 168 14.99 -2.19 9.38
C GLN A 168 13.84 -2.95 10.03
N LYS A 169 13.51 -4.15 9.51
CA LYS A 169 12.51 -5.06 10.11
C LYS A 169 12.88 -5.49 11.54
N SER A 170 14.16 -5.52 11.89
CA SER A 170 14.63 -5.89 13.23
C SER A 170 14.66 -4.73 14.23
N GLY A 171 14.59 -3.47 13.76
CA GLY A 171 14.82 -2.26 14.56
C GLY A 171 13.55 -1.57 15.07
N GLY A 172 12.36 -2.13 14.87
CA GLY A 172 11.10 -1.52 15.29
C GLY A 172 10.57 -0.39 14.39
N SER A 173 11.32 0.04 13.37
CA SER A 173 10.94 1.11 12.42
C SER A 173 9.83 0.71 11.42
N MET A 174 9.39 -0.55 11.44
CA MET A 174 8.30 -1.05 10.58
C MET A 174 6.99 -0.26 10.74
N THR A 175 6.64 0.12 11.98
CA THR A 175 5.42 0.88 12.26
C THR A 175 5.48 2.30 11.69
N GLU A 176 6.66 2.91 11.70
CA GLU A 176 6.90 4.24 11.16
C GLU A 176 6.76 4.27 9.64
N PHE A 177 7.32 3.29 8.92
CA PHE A 177 7.17 3.19 7.46
C PHE A 177 5.73 2.92 7.03
N VAL A 178 5.00 2.09 7.78
CA VAL A 178 3.58 1.83 7.51
C VAL A 178 2.75 3.10 7.76
N PHE A 179 3.03 3.82 8.85
CA PHE A 179 2.40 5.11 9.11
C PHE A 179 2.68 6.13 8.02
N LEU A 180 3.93 6.20 7.54
CA LEU A 180 4.33 7.11 6.47
C LEU A 180 3.66 6.76 5.13
N ARG A 181 3.55 5.47 4.80
CA ARG A 181 2.80 5.00 3.63
C ARG A 181 1.34 5.42 3.70
N ASP A 182 0.70 5.18 4.83
CA ASP A 182 -0.70 5.52 5.07
C ASP A 182 -0.92 7.05 5.02
N ARG A 183 -0.01 7.84 5.61
CA ARG A 183 -0.06 9.30 5.55
C ARG A 183 0.13 9.83 4.13
N PHE A 184 1.01 9.23 3.35
CA PHE A 184 1.18 9.60 1.95
C PHE A 184 -0.09 9.32 1.13
N LEU A 185 -0.75 8.17 1.34
CA LEU A 185 -2.04 7.90 0.70
C LEU A 185 -3.10 8.92 1.12
N GLU A 186 -3.18 9.27 2.40
CA GLU A 186 -4.07 10.32 2.90
C GLU A 186 -3.82 11.68 2.23
N LEU A 187 -2.54 12.03 1.98
CA LEU A 187 -2.16 13.23 1.24
C LEU A 187 -2.62 13.17 -0.23
N LEU A 188 -2.45 12.03 -0.91
CA LEU A 188 -2.92 11.87 -2.30
C LEU A 188 -4.44 12.03 -2.44
N PHE A 189 -5.21 11.59 -1.43
CA PHE A 189 -6.64 11.85 -1.37
C PHE A 189 -6.95 13.32 -1.07
N LYS A 190 -6.25 13.93 -0.11
CA LYS A 190 -6.46 15.33 0.30
C LYS A 190 -6.23 16.32 -0.85
N GLU A 191 -5.22 16.05 -1.68
CA GLU A 191 -4.81 16.93 -2.78
C GLU A 191 -5.38 16.48 -4.14
N ASN A 192 -6.46 15.69 -4.14
CA ASN A 192 -7.19 15.22 -5.33
C ASN A 192 -6.35 14.47 -6.39
N VAL A 193 -5.19 13.93 -6.01
CA VAL A 193 -4.34 13.14 -6.92
C VAL A 193 -5.06 11.88 -7.37
N MET A 194 -5.78 11.24 -6.44
CA MET A 194 -6.56 10.03 -6.70
C MET A 194 -7.66 10.26 -7.73
N ASP A 195 -8.38 11.39 -7.64
CA ASP A 195 -9.44 11.74 -8.59
C ASP A 195 -8.88 12.00 -9.99
N VAL A 196 -7.72 12.66 -10.08
CA VAL A 196 -7.03 12.84 -11.36
C VAL A 196 -6.62 11.49 -11.97
N ILE A 197 -6.09 10.55 -11.17
CA ILE A 197 -5.77 9.20 -11.65
C ILE A 197 -7.04 8.47 -12.18
N LEU A 198 -8.18 8.62 -11.50
CA LEU A 198 -9.46 8.06 -11.96
C LEU A 198 -9.88 8.66 -13.30
N VAL A 199 -9.86 9.98 -13.43
CA VAL A 199 -10.22 10.68 -14.67
C VAL A 199 -9.32 10.24 -15.81
N LEU A 200 -7.99 10.23 -15.60
CA LEU A 200 -7.03 9.80 -16.63
C LEU A 200 -7.30 8.35 -17.08
N SER A 201 -7.61 7.44 -16.13
CA SER A 201 -7.90 6.03 -16.45
C SER A 201 -9.13 5.84 -17.35
N GLN A 202 -10.13 6.72 -17.24
CA GLN A 202 -11.33 6.69 -18.08
C GLN A 202 -11.05 7.13 -19.53
N HIS A 203 -10.03 7.95 -19.74
CA HIS A 203 -9.69 8.50 -21.06
C HIS A 203 -8.69 7.63 -21.86
N VAL A 204 -8.13 6.57 -21.26
CA VAL A 204 -7.16 5.66 -21.90
C VAL A 204 -7.72 4.98 -23.16
N GLY A 205 -9.00 4.64 -23.16
CA GLY A 205 -9.68 4.02 -24.31
C GLY A 205 -10.37 5.01 -25.24
N GLY A 206 -10.20 6.31 -25.01
CA GLY A 206 -10.84 7.38 -25.77
C GLY A 206 -10.14 7.72 -27.09
N SER A 207 -10.55 8.85 -27.69
CA SER A 207 -9.96 9.43 -28.89
C SER A 207 -8.54 9.98 -28.68
N CYS A 208 -8.16 10.25 -27.43
CA CYS A 208 -6.83 10.74 -27.06
C CYS A 208 -5.80 9.61 -27.16
N THR A 209 -5.07 9.57 -28.27
CA THR A 209 -4.04 8.56 -28.52
C THR A 209 -2.87 8.64 -27.53
N TYR A 210 -2.58 9.82 -26.98
CA TYR A 210 -1.45 10.02 -26.07
C TYR A 210 -1.58 9.21 -24.78
N LEU A 211 -2.74 9.25 -24.13
CA LEU A 211 -2.97 8.53 -22.86
C LEU A 211 -2.98 7.01 -23.04
N ARG A 212 -3.26 6.51 -24.25
CA ARG A 212 -3.15 5.08 -24.55
C ARG A 212 -1.71 4.57 -24.39
N HIS A 213 -0.71 5.39 -24.73
CA HIS A 213 0.70 5.01 -24.62
C HIS A 213 1.17 4.86 -23.16
N ASP A 214 0.49 5.51 -22.22
CA ASP A 214 0.78 5.47 -20.78
C ASP A 214 -0.19 4.58 -19.99
N ASN A 215 -0.90 3.67 -20.66
CA ASN A 215 -1.78 2.71 -19.99
C ASN A 215 -1.00 1.84 -18.96
N LEU A 216 0.25 1.48 -19.24
CA LEU A 216 1.13 0.76 -18.32
C LEU A 216 1.52 1.61 -17.11
N LEU A 217 1.78 2.92 -17.29
CA LEU A 217 2.09 3.83 -16.19
C LEU A 217 0.89 3.96 -15.24
N LEU A 218 -0.32 4.06 -15.77
CA LEU A 218 -1.55 4.07 -14.97
C LEU A 218 -1.76 2.73 -14.26
N LEU A 219 -1.57 1.61 -14.95
CA LEU A 219 -1.68 0.27 -14.36
C LEU A 219 -0.69 0.08 -13.20
N GLU A 220 0.58 0.47 -13.36
CA GLU A 220 1.58 0.46 -12.30
C GLU A 220 1.17 1.37 -11.13
N THR A 221 0.60 2.54 -11.41
CA THR A 221 0.13 3.45 -10.38
C THR A 221 -0.97 2.80 -9.54
N PHE A 222 -1.98 2.19 -10.17
CA PHE A 222 -3.01 1.41 -9.46
C PHE A 222 -2.42 0.25 -8.67
N TYR A 223 -1.47 -0.48 -9.27
CA TYR A 223 -0.78 -1.55 -8.58
C TYR A 223 -0.13 -1.07 -7.29
N TYR A 224 0.64 0.01 -7.31
CA TYR A 224 1.29 0.53 -6.11
C TYR A 224 0.33 1.18 -5.10
N ILE A 225 -0.84 1.69 -5.54
CA ILE A 225 -1.91 2.10 -4.61
C ILE A 225 -2.45 0.90 -3.83
N PHE A 226 -2.65 -0.24 -4.50
CA PHE A 226 -3.19 -1.46 -3.90
C PHE A 226 -2.13 -2.28 -3.15
N MET A 227 -0.85 -2.10 -3.49
CA MET A 227 0.24 -2.84 -2.90
C MET A 227 0.31 -2.63 -1.37
N GLY A 228 0.37 -3.74 -0.64
CA GLY A 228 0.36 -3.74 0.82
C GLY A 228 -1.01 -3.44 1.46
N GLN A 229 -2.10 -3.35 0.70
CA GLN A 229 -3.47 -3.28 1.22
C GLN A 229 -4.14 -4.66 1.19
N LEU A 230 -5.07 -4.91 2.13
CA LEU A 230 -5.84 -6.15 2.17
C LEU A 230 -7.27 -5.90 1.65
N PRO A 231 -7.68 -6.52 0.53
CA PRO A 231 -8.99 -6.28 -0.08
C PRO A 231 -10.15 -6.64 0.85
N GLU A 232 -9.97 -7.66 1.71
CA GLU A 232 -10.94 -8.05 2.73
C GLU A 232 -11.20 -6.92 3.74
N LEU A 233 -10.15 -6.21 4.19
CA LEU A 233 -10.29 -5.14 5.18
C LEU A 233 -10.99 -3.92 4.58
N ILE A 234 -10.66 -3.59 3.33
CA ILE A 234 -11.31 -2.49 2.60
C ILE A 234 -12.78 -2.80 2.39
N ALA A 235 -13.12 -4.02 1.94
CA ALA A 235 -14.51 -4.43 1.72
C ALA A 235 -15.36 -4.41 3.00
N LYS A 236 -14.74 -4.56 4.19
CA LYS A 236 -15.40 -4.49 5.50
C LYS A 236 -15.47 -3.07 6.08
N ALA A 237 -14.74 -2.11 5.52
CA ALA A 237 -14.61 -0.77 6.08
C ALA A 237 -15.97 -0.06 6.21
N HIS A 238 -16.80 -0.14 5.16
CA HIS A 238 -18.14 0.44 5.13
C HIS A 238 -19.15 -0.19 6.13
N LEU A 239 -18.84 -1.36 6.72
CA LEU A 239 -19.68 -1.93 7.79
C LEU A 239 -19.42 -1.30 9.16
N LYS A 240 -18.24 -0.67 9.34
CA LYS A 240 -17.82 -0.10 10.62
C LYS A 240 -18.39 1.30 10.87
N ASP A 241 -18.58 2.10 9.83
CA ASP A 241 -19.13 3.46 9.93
C ASP A 241 -20.64 3.50 10.28
N ALA A 242 -21.33 2.36 10.28
CA ALA A 242 -22.69 2.28 10.82
C ALA A 242 -22.74 2.24 12.36
N LYS A 243 -21.58 2.17 13.05
CA LYS A 243 -21.45 2.09 14.52
C LYS A 243 -20.52 3.18 15.10
N VAL A 244 -20.73 4.44 14.71
CA VAL A 244 -19.77 5.54 14.94
C VAL A 244 -19.66 6.05 16.40
N ASP A 245 -20.34 5.47 17.39
CA ASP A 245 -20.15 5.87 18.81
C ASP A 245 -19.23 4.93 19.64
N GLU A 246 -18.61 3.91 19.05
CA GLU A 246 -17.87 2.85 19.79
C GLU A 246 -16.39 2.69 19.37
N ASP A 247 -15.72 3.70 18.84
CA ASP A 247 -14.32 3.56 18.37
C ASP A 247 -13.33 3.24 19.53
N SER A 248 -13.67 3.62 20.77
CA SER A 248 -12.95 3.19 21.98
C SER A 248 -13.25 1.73 22.35
N ASP A 249 -14.51 1.31 22.25
CA ASP A 249 -14.94 -0.01 22.71
C ASP A 249 -14.56 -1.13 21.75
N ILE A 250 -14.48 -0.87 20.44
CA ILE A 250 -14.06 -1.86 19.44
C ILE A 250 -12.55 -2.14 19.53
N SER A 251 -11.73 -1.12 19.76
CA SER A 251 -10.28 -1.28 20.01
C SER A 251 -10.04 -2.08 21.29
N ILE A 252 -10.79 -1.77 22.36
CA ILE A 252 -10.75 -2.50 23.62
C ILE A 252 -11.23 -3.94 23.44
N ASN A 253 -12.28 -4.20 22.66
CA ASN A 253 -12.82 -5.55 22.43
C ASN A 253 -11.89 -6.38 21.53
N SER A 254 -11.31 -5.80 20.49
CA SER A 254 -10.26 -6.47 19.70
C SER A 254 -9.01 -6.78 20.54
N LEU A 255 -8.63 -5.89 21.46
CA LEU A 255 -7.53 -6.15 22.39
C LEU A 255 -7.90 -7.28 23.36
N LYS A 256 -9.14 -7.30 23.88
CA LYS A 256 -9.64 -8.37 24.75
C LYS A 256 -9.61 -9.73 24.04
N ASP A 257 -10.01 -9.80 22.78
CA ASP A 257 -9.98 -11.04 21.99
C ASP A 257 -8.55 -11.55 21.80
N ILE A 258 -7.60 -10.66 21.47
CA ILE A 258 -6.18 -11.00 21.37
C ILE A 258 -5.63 -11.46 22.73
N MET A 259 -5.99 -10.77 23.82
CA MET A 259 -5.59 -11.13 25.17
C MET A 259 -6.15 -12.49 25.60
N GLU A 260 -7.37 -12.83 25.19
CA GLU A 260 -7.97 -14.12 25.50
C GLU A 260 -7.38 -15.24 24.65
N GLU A 261 -7.10 -15.00 23.36
CA GLU A 261 -6.37 -15.94 22.50
C GLU A 261 -4.96 -16.22 23.04
N GLU A 262 -4.23 -15.17 23.47
CA GLU A 262 -2.95 -15.32 24.15
C GLU A 262 -3.10 -16.09 25.47
N ARG A 263 -4.12 -15.78 26.28
CA ARG A 263 -4.37 -16.46 27.55
C ARG A 263 -4.64 -17.94 27.33
N GLU A 264 -5.38 -18.31 26.30
CA GLU A 264 -5.67 -19.70 25.96
C GLU A 264 -4.43 -20.44 25.48
N LYS A 265 -3.62 -19.81 24.61
CA LYS A 265 -2.30 -20.33 24.23
C LYS A 265 -1.39 -20.54 25.44
N ARG A 266 -1.37 -19.59 26.37
CA ARG A 266 -0.60 -19.68 27.64
C ARG A 266 -1.14 -20.81 28.53
N LYS A 267 -2.45 -21.03 28.60
CA LYS A 267 -3.06 -22.16 29.35
C LYS A 267 -2.62 -23.50 28.74
N VAL A 268 -2.66 -23.66 27.42
CA VAL A 268 -2.22 -24.89 26.74
C VAL A 268 -0.74 -25.17 26.99
N ILE A 269 0.12 -24.14 26.93
CA ILE A 269 1.55 -24.27 27.24
C ILE A 269 1.77 -24.62 28.72
N ARG A 270 1.04 -23.98 29.64
CA ARG A 270 1.09 -24.31 31.07
C ARG A 270 0.64 -25.75 31.31
N GLN A 271 -0.46 -26.19 30.69
CA GLN A 271 -0.97 -27.56 30.81
C GLN A 271 0.05 -28.60 30.33
N ARG A 272 0.74 -28.34 29.21
CA ARG A 272 1.85 -29.18 28.73
C ARG A 272 3.04 -29.20 29.70
N ASN A 273 3.23 -28.14 30.49
CA ASN A 273 4.36 -27.97 31.40
C ASN A 273 4.03 -28.26 32.88
N LEU A 274 2.79 -28.64 33.22
CA LEU A 274 2.35 -28.91 34.60
C LEU A 274 3.08 -30.08 35.27
N GLY A 275 3.83 -30.89 34.51
CA GLY A 275 4.67 -32.00 35.00
C GLY A 275 6.18 -31.72 35.02
N CYS A 276 6.61 -30.48 34.76
CA CYS A 276 8.02 -30.13 34.53
C CYS A 276 8.69 -29.42 35.72
N TYR A 277 8.23 -29.66 36.96
CA TYR A 277 9.05 -29.35 38.15
C TYR A 277 10.12 -30.44 38.33
N SER A 278 11.19 -30.18 37.57
CA SER A 278 12.53 -30.74 37.51
C SER A 278 13.16 -31.24 38.83
N GLN A 279 12.88 -32.49 39.21
CA GLN A 279 13.87 -33.31 39.94
C GLN A 279 13.76 -34.82 39.74
N PHE A 280 12.64 -35.33 39.22
CA PHE A 280 12.47 -36.75 38.90
C PHE A 280 12.56 -36.99 37.39
N SER A 281 13.78 -37.04 36.85
CA SER A 281 14.03 -37.47 35.46
C SER A 281 14.29 -38.97 35.46
N GLY A 282 13.36 -39.75 34.90
CA GLY A 282 13.54 -41.17 34.67
C GLY A 282 14.27 -41.45 33.36
N THR A 283 14.79 -42.67 33.24
CA THR A 283 15.26 -43.24 31.98
C THR A 283 14.36 -44.43 31.68
N PHE A 284 13.74 -44.46 30.51
CA PHE A 284 12.85 -45.55 30.11
C PHE A 284 13.19 -46.04 28.71
N THR A 285 12.95 -47.33 28.51
CA THR A 285 13.20 -48.01 27.25
C THR A 285 11.90 -48.12 26.48
N ARG A 286 11.82 -47.46 25.32
CA ARG A 286 10.71 -47.63 24.38
C ARG A 286 11.06 -48.75 23.43
N PHE A 287 10.15 -49.71 23.30
CA PHE A 287 10.22 -50.78 22.33
C PHE A 287 9.45 -50.35 21.08
N SER A 288 10.10 -50.39 19.93
CA SER A 288 9.44 -50.23 18.64
C SER A 288 8.74 -51.53 18.24
N LEU A 289 7.77 -51.43 17.32
CA LEU A 289 7.08 -52.61 16.76
C LEU A 289 8.04 -53.60 16.08
N ASP A 290 9.21 -53.12 15.64
CA ASP A 290 10.31 -53.91 15.06
C ASP A 290 11.25 -54.55 16.11
N GLY A 291 10.90 -54.50 17.41
CA GLY A 291 11.69 -55.08 18.50
C GLY A 291 12.92 -54.28 18.92
N SER A 292 13.23 -53.16 18.24
CA SER A 292 14.33 -52.27 18.61
C SER A 292 14.05 -51.51 19.91
N LYS A 293 15.06 -51.42 20.78
CA LYS A 293 15.02 -50.72 22.07
C LYS A 293 15.64 -49.33 21.92
N THR A 294 14.90 -48.28 22.27
CA THR A 294 15.41 -46.91 22.33
C THR A 294 15.33 -46.39 23.75
N LEU A 295 16.43 -45.83 24.25
CA LEU A 295 16.52 -45.29 25.61
C LEU A 295 16.16 -43.80 25.58
N ILE A 296 15.12 -43.40 26.31
CA ILE A 296 14.63 -42.03 26.37
C ILE A 296 14.76 -41.53 27.81
N LYS A 297 15.35 -40.35 27.98
CA LYS A 297 15.48 -39.67 29.27
C LYS A 297 14.44 -38.55 29.37
N GLY A 298 13.58 -38.57 30.40
CA GLY A 298 12.56 -37.54 30.59
C GLY A 298 11.45 -37.97 31.56
N ASN A 299 10.26 -37.39 31.42
CA ASN A 299 9.03 -37.86 32.08
C ASN A 299 8.16 -38.55 31.01
N PRO A 300 7.70 -39.81 31.20
CA PRO A 300 6.95 -40.52 30.16
C PRO A 300 5.57 -39.90 29.92
N CYS A 301 5.06 -39.07 30.84
CA CYS A 301 3.79 -38.36 30.72
C CYS A 301 3.88 -37.01 29.99
N SER A 302 5.08 -36.46 29.73
CA SER A 302 5.25 -35.18 29.03
C SER A 302 5.53 -35.34 27.53
N VAL A 303 5.78 -36.57 27.08
CA VAL A 303 6.04 -36.86 25.67
C VAL A 303 4.70 -37.08 25.00
N SER A 304 4.26 -36.12 24.17
CA SER A 304 3.14 -36.31 23.26
C SER A 304 3.29 -37.65 22.54
N HIS A 305 2.21 -38.42 22.44
CA HIS A 305 2.13 -39.74 21.78
C HIS A 305 2.46 -39.73 20.27
N ASP A 306 3.13 -38.71 19.78
CA ASP A 306 3.47 -38.54 18.38
C ASP A 306 4.67 -39.46 18.02
N PRO A 307 4.54 -40.37 17.04
CA PRO A 307 5.59 -41.33 16.68
C PRO A 307 6.87 -40.72 16.08
N LEU A 308 6.95 -39.39 15.94
CA LEU A 308 7.97 -38.72 15.13
C LEU A 308 8.99 -37.90 15.93
N ILE A 309 9.25 -38.24 17.20
CA ILE A 309 10.38 -37.65 17.94
C ILE A 309 11.67 -38.34 17.50
N ILE A 310 12.19 -37.83 16.39
CA ILE A 310 13.55 -37.98 15.89
C ILE A 310 14.50 -37.50 17.00
N ALA A 311 14.96 -38.43 17.82
CA ALA A 311 16.12 -38.25 18.67
C ALA A 311 17.38 -38.49 17.85
N HIS A 312 17.67 -37.62 16.89
CA HIS A 312 19.01 -37.50 16.30
C HIS A 312 19.45 -36.07 16.47
N LYS A 313 20.69 -35.88 16.94
CA LYS A 313 21.41 -34.60 16.97
C LYS A 313 21.22 -33.93 15.60
N LYS A 314 20.23 -33.06 15.48
CA LYS A 314 20.15 -32.17 14.34
C LYS A 314 21.34 -31.24 14.53
N HIS A 315 22.41 -31.48 13.78
CA HIS A 315 23.22 -30.36 13.31
C HIS A 315 22.19 -29.35 12.80
N ARG A 316 22.02 -28.24 13.53
CA ARG A 316 21.30 -27.10 12.98
C ARG A 316 22.17 -26.68 11.80
N GLY A 317 21.83 -27.17 10.61
CA GLY A 317 22.21 -26.48 9.38
C GLY A 317 21.79 -25.01 9.51
N PRO A 318 22.44 -24.08 8.80
CA PRO A 318 22.10 -22.67 8.90
C PRO A 318 20.59 -22.56 8.77
N ALA A 319 19.95 -21.97 9.78
CA ALA A 319 18.52 -21.84 9.82
C ALA A 319 18.12 -21.19 8.49
N LYS A 320 17.50 -21.96 7.59
CA LYS A 320 16.77 -21.35 6.48
C LYS A 320 15.78 -20.44 7.18
N ARG A 321 15.95 -19.12 6.99
CA ARG A 321 15.02 -18.08 7.43
C ARG A 321 13.63 -18.60 7.07
N THR A 322 12.91 -19.11 8.06
CA THR A 322 11.49 -19.41 7.92
C THR A 322 10.83 -18.09 7.65
N VAL A 323 10.55 -17.85 6.36
CA VAL A 323 9.24 -17.41 5.86
C VAL A 323 8.46 -16.61 6.90
N TRP A 324 8.81 -15.34 7.02
CA TRP A 324 7.97 -14.32 7.66
C TRP A 324 7.36 -13.41 6.57
N ASP A 325 7.01 -13.98 5.41
CA ASP A 325 6.41 -13.26 4.28
C ASP A 325 4.92 -12.94 4.48
N GLN A 326 4.35 -13.29 5.64
CA GLN A 326 3.04 -12.81 6.08
C GLN A 326 3.18 -12.17 7.46
N GLY A 327 4.11 -11.22 7.58
CA GLY A 327 4.00 -10.23 8.63
C GLY A 327 2.70 -9.46 8.39
N ARG A 328 1.66 -9.71 9.21
CA ARG A 328 0.48 -8.85 9.29
C ARG A 328 0.99 -7.42 9.40
N LEU A 329 0.87 -6.66 8.32
CA LEU A 329 1.11 -5.24 8.34
C LEU A 329 0.18 -4.66 9.44
N PRO A 330 0.62 -3.66 10.20
CA PRO A 330 -0.25 -2.92 11.10
C PRO A 330 -1.54 -2.56 10.37
N ALA A 331 -2.68 -2.69 11.06
CA ALA A 331 -3.97 -2.39 10.45
C ALA A 331 -3.97 -0.94 9.93
N THR A 332 -4.15 -0.78 8.62
CA THR A 332 -4.38 0.51 7.96
C THR A 332 -5.49 1.26 8.70
N LYS A 333 -5.36 2.57 8.89
CA LYS A 333 -6.39 3.38 9.57
C LYS A 333 -7.76 3.22 8.89
N ASN A 334 -8.84 3.10 9.68
CA ASN A 334 -10.21 2.94 9.17
C ASN A 334 -10.58 4.02 8.13
N LYS A 335 -10.23 5.29 8.39
CA LYS A 335 -10.45 6.42 7.46
C LYS A 335 -9.89 6.15 6.06
N ILE A 336 -8.66 5.64 5.96
CA ILE A 336 -8.01 5.35 4.67
C ILE A 336 -8.70 4.16 4.00
N LEU A 337 -9.11 3.15 4.76
CA LEU A 337 -9.86 2.02 4.21
C LEU A 337 -11.20 2.46 3.59
N ASN A 338 -11.90 3.43 4.18
CA ASN A 338 -13.12 4.00 3.62
C ASN A 338 -12.83 4.78 2.33
N LEU A 339 -11.81 5.65 2.33
CA LEU A 339 -11.40 6.37 1.12
C LEU A 339 -11.01 5.41 -0.02
N LEU A 340 -10.27 4.34 0.29
CA LEU A 340 -9.91 3.30 -0.68
C LEU A 340 -11.14 2.52 -1.17
N TYR A 341 -12.12 2.26 -0.30
CA TYR A 341 -13.37 1.61 -0.68
C TYR A 341 -14.11 2.43 -1.75
N ASP A 342 -14.28 3.73 -1.51
CA ASP A 342 -14.94 4.63 -2.44
C ASP A 342 -14.15 4.76 -3.75
N PHE A 343 -12.83 4.94 -3.65
CA PHE A 343 -11.93 5.00 -4.79
C PHE A 343 -12.02 3.76 -5.69
N ILE A 344 -11.96 2.55 -5.11
CA ILE A 344 -12.03 1.30 -5.88
C ILE A 344 -13.40 1.15 -6.54
N ASN A 345 -14.48 1.55 -5.88
CA ASN A 345 -15.81 1.51 -6.49
C ASN A 345 -15.94 2.49 -7.67
N GLN A 346 -15.40 3.70 -7.54
CA GLN A 346 -15.38 4.68 -8.64
C GLN A 346 -14.52 4.18 -9.81
N PHE A 347 -13.36 3.58 -9.52
CA PHE A 347 -12.52 2.94 -10.52
C PHE A 347 -13.27 1.83 -11.26
N LEU A 348 -13.97 0.96 -10.53
CA LEU A 348 -14.80 -0.11 -11.10
C LEU A 348 -16.01 0.41 -11.88
N GLY A 349 -16.52 1.59 -11.55
CA GLY A 349 -17.64 2.22 -12.23
C GLY A 349 -17.33 2.73 -13.64
N GLY A 350 -16.05 3.01 -13.96
CA GLY A 350 -15.68 3.55 -15.28
C GLY A 350 -14.27 3.18 -15.76
N GLY A 351 -13.25 3.44 -14.96
CA GLY A 351 -11.84 3.34 -15.40
C GLY A 351 -11.31 1.92 -15.56
N TYR A 352 -11.77 0.96 -14.75
CA TYR A 352 -11.18 -0.39 -14.69
C TYR A 352 -11.28 -1.13 -16.01
N ASN A 353 -12.49 -1.26 -16.59
CA ASN A 353 -12.67 -2.02 -17.82
C ASN A 353 -11.90 -1.39 -18.98
N VAL A 354 -11.92 -0.05 -19.07
CA VAL A 354 -11.22 0.71 -20.12
C VAL A 354 -9.71 0.49 -20.04
N LEU A 355 -9.13 0.65 -18.85
CA LEU A 355 -7.70 0.46 -18.63
C LEU A 355 -7.27 -0.99 -18.87
N MET A 356 -7.98 -1.95 -18.27
CA MET A 356 -7.64 -3.37 -18.37
C MET A 356 -7.80 -3.89 -19.79
N GLN A 357 -8.81 -3.43 -20.54
CA GLN A 357 -8.96 -3.78 -21.95
C GLN A 357 -7.83 -3.19 -22.80
N SER A 358 -7.46 -1.93 -22.57
CA SER A 358 -6.35 -1.28 -23.29
C SER A 358 -5.03 -2.04 -23.10
N VAL A 359 -4.68 -2.39 -21.86
CA VAL A 359 -3.45 -3.15 -21.57
C VAL A 359 -3.55 -4.58 -22.11
N ARG A 360 -4.71 -5.24 -21.98
CA ARG A 360 -4.92 -6.58 -22.52
C ARG A 360 -4.73 -6.62 -24.04
N ASP A 361 -5.28 -5.65 -24.76
CA ASP A 361 -5.12 -5.54 -26.21
C ASP A 361 -3.63 -5.43 -26.60
N ASP A 362 -2.85 -4.69 -25.82
CA ASP A 362 -1.41 -4.54 -26.09
C ASP A 362 -0.65 -5.83 -25.76
N ILE A 363 -1.02 -6.55 -24.68
CA ILE A 363 -0.47 -7.87 -24.32
C ILE A 363 -0.77 -8.89 -25.42
N GLU A 364 -2.03 -8.97 -25.89
CA GLU A 364 -2.44 -9.91 -26.94
C GLU A 364 -1.76 -9.63 -28.28
N LYS A 365 -1.44 -8.36 -28.56
CA LYS A 365 -0.70 -7.95 -29.76
C LYS A 365 0.82 -8.09 -29.63
N GLU A 366 1.32 -8.58 -28.49
CA GLU A 366 2.75 -8.67 -28.18
C GLU A 366 3.48 -7.34 -28.43
N HIS A 367 2.87 -6.23 -27.98
CA HIS A 367 3.41 -4.89 -28.22
C HIS A 367 4.82 -4.78 -27.64
N HIS A 368 5.77 -4.23 -28.42
CA HIS A 368 7.20 -4.22 -28.08
C HIS A 368 7.57 -3.53 -26.75
N ALA A 369 6.68 -2.67 -26.23
CA ALA A 369 6.87 -1.99 -24.96
C ALA A 369 6.63 -2.90 -23.74
N ILE A 370 5.94 -4.03 -23.90
CA ILE A 370 5.51 -4.88 -22.79
C ILE A 370 6.64 -5.79 -22.35
N GLN A 371 6.86 -5.81 -21.03
CA GLN A 371 7.80 -6.68 -20.35
C GLN A 371 7.06 -7.75 -19.54
N ASN A 372 7.77 -8.82 -19.19
CA ASN A 372 7.20 -9.91 -18.36
C ASN A 372 6.74 -9.42 -16.98
N SER A 373 7.39 -8.39 -16.43
CA SER A 373 6.96 -7.73 -15.18
C SER A 373 5.55 -7.15 -15.31
N ASP A 374 5.23 -6.57 -16.46
CA ASP A 374 4.00 -5.82 -16.66
C ASP A 374 2.80 -6.77 -16.73
N ILE A 375 3.02 -7.96 -17.29
CA ILE A 375 2.05 -9.07 -17.28
C ILE A 375 1.74 -9.50 -15.84
N LEU A 376 2.75 -9.58 -14.96
CA LEU A 376 2.54 -9.90 -13.55
C LEU A 376 1.72 -8.82 -12.85
N ILE A 377 2.06 -7.55 -13.10
CA ILE A 377 1.35 -6.39 -12.54
C ILE A 377 -0.12 -6.40 -12.98
N PHE A 378 -0.39 -6.66 -14.26
CA PHE A 378 -1.74 -6.80 -14.81
C PHE A 378 -2.56 -7.84 -14.03
N PHE A 379 -2.00 -9.04 -13.82
CA PHE A 379 -2.70 -10.09 -13.07
C PHE A 379 -2.83 -9.77 -11.58
N GLN A 380 -1.87 -9.08 -10.97
CA GLN A 380 -1.96 -8.67 -9.56
C GLN A 380 -3.06 -7.63 -9.34
N VAL A 381 -3.20 -6.66 -10.24
CA VAL A 381 -4.31 -5.69 -10.19
C VAL A 381 -5.65 -6.41 -10.40
N ALA A 382 -5.75 -7.29 -11.39
CA ALA A 382 -6.96 -8.08 -11.63
C ALA A 382 -7.33 -8.96 -10.42
N GLN A 383 -6.34 -9.61 -9.81
CA GLN A 383 -6.52 -10.44 -8.61
C GLN A 383 -7.02 -9.60 -7.42
N PHE A 384 -6.43 -8.42 -7.21
CA PHE A 384 -6.83 -7.54 -6.12
C PHE A 384 -8.29 -7.08 -6.28
N VAL A 385 -8.64 -6.60 -7.47
CA VAL A 385 -9.99 -6.09 -7.76
C VAL A 385 -11.05 -7.19 -7.68
N THR A 386 -10.76 -8.38 -8.22
CA THR A 386 -11.68 -9.53 -8.13
C THR A 386 -11.84 -10.03 -6.69
N SER A 387 -10.75 -10.06 -5.91
CA SER A 387 -10.81 -10.38 -4.48
C SER A 387 -11.63 -9.35 -3.70
N PHE A 388 -11.45 -8.06 -3.99
CA PHE A 388 -12.27 -6.99 -3.39
C PHE A 388 -13.76 -7.17 -3.69
N GLN A 389 -14.12 -7.42 -4.95
CA GLN A 389 -15.51 -7.66 -5.34
C GLN A 389 -16.09 -8.91 -4.67
N TYR A 390 -15.32 -9.99 -4.58
CA TYR A 390 -15.71 -11.21 -3.87
C TYR A 390 -16.02 -10.93 -2.40
N HIS A 391 -15.14 -10.22 -1.68
CA HIS A 391 -15.37 -9.88 -0.28
C HIS A 391 -16.52 -8.90 -0.08
N LYS A 392 -16.69 -7.94 -1.00
CA LYS A 392 -17.85 -7.02 -1.01
C LYS A 392 -19.16 -7.80 -1.12
N PHE A 393 -19.23 -8.77 -2.04
CA PHE A 393 -20.40 -9.63 -2.19
C PHE A 393 -20.65 -10.53 -0.97
N LEU A 394 -19.62 -11.17 -0.42
CA LEU A 394 -19.75 -11.98 0.80
C LEU A 394 -20.30 -11.19 1.99
N ASN A 395 -19.87 -9.93 2.13
CA ASN A 395 -20.35 -9.05 3.19
C ASN A 395 -21.83 -8.68 2.98
N GLN A 396 -22.25 -8.44 1.73
CA GLN A 396 -23.66 -8.19 1.41
C GLN A 396 -24.54 -9.42 1.72
N VAL A 397 -24.10 -10.62 1.35
CA VAL A 397 -24.83 -11.87 1.63
C VAL A 397 -24.93 -12.12 3.14
N SER A 398 -23.84 -11.90 3.88
CA SER A 398 -23.84 -12.05 5.34
C SER A 398 -24.83 -11.09 6.01
N ASN A 399 -24.91 -9.84 5.55
CA ASN A 399 -25.89 -8.86 6.03
C ASN A 399 -27.33 -9.28 5.72
N LEU A 400 -27.59 -9.80 4.51
CA LEU A 400 -28.92 -10.31 4.12
C LEU A 400 -29.33 -11.51 4.98
N LEU A 401 -28.40 -12.43 5.28
CA LEU A 401 -28.66 -13.56 6.17
C LEU A 401 -28.93 -13.11 7.61
N GLN A 402 -28.18 -12.12 8.12
CA GLN A 402 -28.45 -11.52 9.43
C GLN A 402 -29.83 -10.85 9.48
N LEU A 403 -30.22 -10.11 8.43
CA LEU A 403 -31.56 -9.50 8.36
C LEU A 403 -32.66 -10.57 8.37
N LEU A 404 -32.50 -11.66 7.63
CA LEU A 404 -33.43 -12.80 7.64
C LEU A 404 -33.49 -13.52 9.00
N GLU A 405 -32.38 -13.64 9.71
CA GLU A 405 -32.35 -14.19 11.08
C GLU A 405 -33.00 -13.24 12.09
N THR A 406 -32.82 -11.92 11.94
CA THR A 406 -33.51 -10.91 12.75
C THR A 406 -35.02 -10.89 12.49
N GLU A 407 -35.47 -11.01 11.24
CA GLU A 407 -36.89 -11.14 10.92
C GLU A 407 -37.50 -12.44 11.46
N LYS A 408 -36.75 -13.55 11.44
CA LYS A 408 -37.18 -14.80 12.08
C LYS A 408 -37.27 -14.65 13.59
N THR A 409 -36.32 -13.97 14.25
CA THR A 409 -36.40 -13.73 15.70
C THR A 409 -37.48 -12.73 16.09
N ILE A 410 -37.78 -11.73 15.26
CA ILE A 410 -38.94 -10.83 15.44
C ILE A 410 -40.25 -11.61 15.26
N LYS A 411 -40.35 -12.49 14.25
CA LYS A 411 -41.52 -13.38 14.08
C LYS A 411 -41.66 -14.38 15.23
N PHE A 412 -40.56 -14.92 15.77
CA PHE A 412 -40.58 -15.79 16.96
C PHE A 412 -40.86 -15.03 18.27
N GLY A 413 -40.48 -13.75 18.35
CA GLY A 413 -40.79 -12.86 19.47
C GLY A 413 -42.25 -12.42 19.50
N LEU A 414 -42.86 -12.22 18.33
CA LEU A 414 -44.29 -11.93 18.18
C LEU A 414 -45.19 -13.17 18.37
N THR A 415 -44.65 -14.38 18.35
CA THR A 415 -45.41 -15.60 18.67
C THR A 415 -45.46 -15.94 20.17
N CYS A 416 -44.89 -15.10 21.05
CA CYS A 416 -44.89 -15.32 22.50
C CYS A 416 -45.75 -14.33 23.30
N SER A 417 -46.55 -13.50 22.62
CA SER A 417 -47.54 -12.63 23.26
C SER A 417 -48.74 -12.45 22.34
N GLU A 418 -49.91 -12.77 22.88
CA GLU A 418 -51.27 -12.59 22.32
C GLU A 418 -51.91 -13.85 21.70
N GLU A 419 -52.43 -14.69 22.62
CA GLU A 419 -53.83 -15.10 22.50
C GLU A 419 -54.71 -13.83 22.42
N TYR A 420 -55.74 -13.89 21.58
CA TYR A 420 -56.77 -12.86 21.29
C TYR A 420 -56.39 -11.77 20.28
N LEU A 421 -56.58 -12.07 18.98
CA LEU A 421 -57.59 -11.34 18.19
C LEU A 421 -57.92 -12.07 16.88
N HIS A 422 -59.21 -12.09 16.61
CA HIS A 422 -59.93 -12.79 15.56
C HIS A 422 -59.73 -12.12 14.18
N PHE A 423 -59.64 -12.97 13.14
CA PHE A 423 -60.17 -12.78 11.78
C PHE A 423 -59.49 -11.79 10.81
N GLU A 424 -59.48 -12.24 9.54
CA GLU A 424 -59.19 -11.53 8.28
C GLU A 424 -57.73 -11.37 7.84
N ALA A 425 -57.19 -12.43 7.22
CA ALA A 425 -56.24 -12.31 6.10
C ALA A 425 -56.23 -13.59 5.25
N PHE A 426 -57.30 -13.81 4.50
CA PHE A 426 -57.29 -14.66 3.30
C PHE A 426 -57.69 -13.75 2.15
N ASP A 427 -56.69 -13.19 1.46
CA ASP A 427 -56.71 -12.98 0.00
C ASP A 427 -55.54 -12.09 -0.44
N GLN A 428 -55.01 -12.44 -1.61
CA GLN A 428 -54.06 -11.68 -2.44
C GLN A 428 -52.57 -12.03 -2.31
N LEU A 429 -52.26 -13.31 -2.53
CA LEU A 429 -51.10 -13.72 -3.33
C LEU A 429 -51.59 -14.33 -4.65
N SER A 430 -51.94 -13.48 -5.62
CA SER A 430 -51.91 -13.82 -7.04
C SER A 430 -51.99 -12.52 -7.84
N MET A 431 -51.14 -12.39 -8.88
CA MET A 431 -50.85 -11.18 -9.66
C MET A 431 -49.83 -10.30 -8.94
N ILE A 432 -48.57 -10.19 -9.37
CA ILE A 432 -48.14 -9.74 -10.70
C ILE A 432 -46.87 -10.50 -11.10
N SER A 433 -47.03 -11.47 -12.00
CA SER A 433 -46.11 -11.65 -13.11
C SER A 433 -46.87 -11.22 -14.38
N SER A 434 -46.14 -10.64 -15.34
CA SER A 434 -46.58 -10.10 -16.63
C SER A 434 -46.78 -8.58 -16.67
N ASP A 435 -45.98 -7.98 -17.55
CA ASP A 435 -46.20 -6.73 -18.32
C ASP A 435 -45.68 -5.40 -17.73
N ALA A 436 -44.44 -5.04 -18.08
CA ALA A 436 -44.08 -3.92 -18.98
C ALA A 436 -42.55 -3.80 -19.15
#